data_AF-G4QNI2-F1
#
_entry.id   AF-G4QNI2-F1
#
_cell.length_a   1.000
_cell.length_b   1.000
_cell.length_c   1.000
_cell.angle_alpha   90.00
_cell.angle_beta   90.00
_cell.angle_gamma   90.00
#
_symmetry.space_group_name_H-M   'P 1'
#
loop_
_entity.id
_entity.type
_entity.pdbx_description
1 polymer ?
#
loop_
_entity_poly.entity_id
_entity_poly.type
_entity_poly.pdbx_seq_one_letter_code
_entity_poly.pdbx_strand_id
1 'polypeptide(L)' 'MNTKLLTTKETANILSVSEAFLERDRWAGARIPFIKVGTRAIRYRMQDIERYLNENLCWSTSEGA' A
#
# COMPACT_ATOMS: atom_id res chain seq x y z
N MET A 1 1.14 -6.44 20.46
CA MET A 1 1.53 -6.06 19.09
C MET A 1 0.29 -6.12 18.20
N ASN A 2 -0.39 -4.99 18.00
CA ASN A 2 -1.68 -4.95 17.32
C ASN A 2 -1.46 -4.82 15.81
N THR A 3 -1.47 -5.94 15.07
CA THR A 3 -1.39 -5.91 13.60
C THR A 3 -2.71 -5.41 13.03
N LYS A 4 -2.84 -4.09 12.88
CA LYS A 4 -4.02 -3.48 12.27
C LYS A 4 -4.07 -3.85 10.78
N LEU A 5 -5.10 -4.60 10.41
CA LEU A 5 -5.37 -5.01 9.04
C LEU A 5 -6.31 -4.00 8.37
N LEU A 6 -5.76 -3.22 7.47
CA LEU A 6 -6.44 -2.21 6.69
C LEU A 6 -7.07 -2.85 5.45
N THR A 7 -8.20 -2.32 5.03
CA THR A 7 -8.78 -2.67 3.72
C THR A 7 -8.08 -1.92 2.59
N THR A 8 -8.32 -2.32 1.33
CA THR A 8 -7.86 -1.56 0.15
C THR A 8 -8.30 -0.10 0.23
N LYS A 9 -9.54 0.16 0.63
CA LYS A 9 -10.10 1.51 0.79
C LYS A 9 -9.37 2.33 1.84
N GLU A 10 -9.12 1.75 3.02
CA GLU A 10 -8.36 2.45 4.07
C GLU A 10 -6.93 2.73 3.65
N THR A 11 -6.30 1.77 2.98
CA THR A 11 -4.93 1.90 2.46
C THR A 11 -4.85 2.99 1.40
N ALA A 12 -5.81 3.04 0.48
CA ALA A 12 -5.94 4.08 -0.53
C ALA A 12 -6.06 5.47 0.11
N ASN A 13 -6.88 5.59 1.16
CA ASN A 13 -7.03 6.84 1.90
C ASN A 13 -5.72 7.27 2.60
N ILE A 14 -5.00 6.33 3.21
CA ILE A 14 -3.71 6.61 3.88
C ILE A 14 -2.64 7.05 2.89
N LEU A 15 -2.54 6.36 1.76
CA LEU A 15 -1.59 6.69 0.69
C LEU A 15 -2.05 7.89 -0.15
N SER A 16 -3.24 8.42 0.12
CA SER A 16 -3.90 9.47 -0.66
C SER A 16 -3.96 9.18 -2.16
N VAL A 17 -4.22 7.91 -2.51
CA VAL A 17 -4.38 7.40 -3.88
C VAL A 17 -5.79 6.83 -4.09
N SER A 18 -6.19 6.65 -5.35
CA SER A 18 -7.45 5.97 -5.66
C SER A 18 -7.35 4.45 -5.49
N GLU A 19 -8.45 3.78 -5.14
CA GLU A 19 -8.52 2.31 -5.07
C GLU A 19 -8.08 1.65 -6.39
N ALA A 20 -8.44 2.26 -7.53
CA ALA A 20 -8.01 1.82 -8.85
C ALA A 20 -6.48 1.85 -9.06
N PHE A 21 -5.76 2.73 -8.35
CA PHE A 21 -4.29 2.74 -8.36
C PHE A 21 -3.74 1.48 -7.71
N LEU A 22 -4.29 1.09 -6.55
CA LEU A 22 -3.90 -0.15 -5.86
C LEU A 22 -4.29 -1.39 -6.67
N GLU A 23 -5.43 -1.37 -7.36
CA GLU A 23 -5.83 -2.46 -8.26
C GLU A 23 -4.86 -2.61 -9.44
N ARG A 24 -4.45 -1.49 -10.06
CA ARG A 24 -3.45 -1.49 -11.13
C ARG A 24 -2.08 -1.96 -10.62
N ASP A 25 -1.62 -1.43 -9.50
CA ASP A 25 -0.36 -1.84 -8.87
C ASP A 25 -0.33 -3.35 -8.63
N ARG A 26 -1.44 -3.90 -8.14
CA ARG A 26 -1.58 -5.33 -7.88
C ARG A 26 -1.45 -6.22 -9.12
N TRP A 27 -1.88 -5.75 -10.29
CA TRP A 27 -1.67 -6.46 -11.57
C TRP A 27 -0.28 -6.23 -12.16
N ALA A 28 0.28 -5.03 -11.99
CA ALA A 28 1.55 -4.63 -12.58
C ALA A 28 2.79 -5.18 -11.83
N GLY A 29 2.63 -5.56 -10.55
CA GLY A 29 3.75 -6.11 -9.78
C GLY A 29 3.56 -6.19 -8.27
N ALA A 30 2.39 -5.79 -7.75
CA ALA A 30 2.03 -5.78 -6.33
C ALA A 30 3.16 -5.22 -5.46
N ARG A 31 3.48 -3.94 -5.68
CA ARG A 31 4.57 -3.26 -4.98
C ARG A 31 4.28 -3.16 -3.48
N ILE A 32 2.98 -3.08 -3.12
CA ILE A 32 2.52 -3.07 -1.74
C ILE A 32 2.13 -4.49 -1.30
N PRO A 33 2.76 -5.05 -0.24
CA PRO A 33 2.42 -6.36 0.28
C PRO A 33 0.95 -6.43 0.73
N PHE A 34 0.22 -7.43 0.23
CA PHE A 34 -1.17 -7.64 0.59
C PHE A 34 -1.40 -9.07 1.10
N ILE A 35 -2.34 -9.19 2.04
CA ILE A 35 -2.82 -10.44 2.61
C ILE A 35 -4.15 -10.76 1.95
N LYS A 36 -4.19 -11.89 1.23
CA LYS A 36 -5.44 -12.41 0.67
C LYS A 36 -6.20 -13.17 1.76
N VAL A 37 -7.31 -12.59 2.21
CA VAL A 37 -8.22 -13.19 3.20
C VAL A 37 -9.41 -13.79 2.45
N GLY A 38 -9.26 -15.04 2.00
CA GLY A 38 -10.29 -15.75 1.25
C GLY A 38 -10.40 -15.36 -0.22
N THR A 39 -11.56 -15.58 -0.84
CA THR A 39 -11.73 -15.47 -2.30
C THR A 39 -11.79 -14.03 -2.79
N ARG A 40 -12.34 -13.11 -1.98
CA ARG A 40 -12.62 -11.72 -2.39
C ARG A 40 -12.08 -10.64 -1.44
N ALA A 41 -11.66 -10.98 -0.23
CA ALA A 41 -11.17 -9.99 0.71
C ALA A 41 -9.64 -9.88 0.65
N ILE A 42 -9.15 -8.65 0.57
CA ILE A 42 -7.74 -8.29 0.58
C ILE A 42 -7.51 -7.34 1.74
N ARG A 43 -6.46 -7.59 2.50
CA ARG A 43 -6.08 -6.80 3.66
C ARG A 43 -4.62 -6.38 3.53
N TYR A 44 -4.31 -5.21 4.05
CA TYR A 44 -2.96 -4.67 4.11
C TYR A 44 -2.58 -4.53 5.56
N ARG A 45 -1.34 -4.83 5.94
CA ARG A 45 -0.88 -4.52 7.30
C ARG A 45 -0.44 -3.07 7.33
N MET A 46 -0.85 -2.36 8.37
CA MET A 46 -0.42 -0.97 8.59
C MET A 46 1.11 -0.82 8.52
N GLN A 47 1.84 -1.77 9.11
CA GLN A 47 3.32 -1.80 9.07
C GLN A 47 3.90 -1.87 7.65
N ASP A 48 3.29 -2.62 6.73
CA ASP A 48 3.77 -2.68 5.35
C ASP A 48 3.52 -1.36 4.62
N ILE A 49 2.39 -0.69 4.90
CA ILE A 49 2.07 0.62 4.33
C ILE A 49 3.05 1.68 4.84
N GLU A 50 3.32 1.69 6.15
CA GLU A 50 4.32 2.58 6.77
C GLU A 50 5.71 2.34 6.19
N ARG A 51 6.10 1.07 6.01
CA ARG A 51 7.37 0.71 5.38
C ARG A 51 7.45 1.18 3.93
N TYR A 52 6.38 0.98 3.16
CA TYR A 52 6.29 1.44 1.79
C TYR A 52 6.44 2.97 1.69
N LEU A 53 5.75 3.71 2.56
CA LEU A 53 5.88 5.18 2.66
C LEU A 53 7.31 5.58 3.01
N ASN A 54 7.96 4.85 3.92
CA ASN A 54 9.35 5.09 4.30
C ASN A 54 10.35 4.79 3.18
N GLU A 55 10.12 3.74 2.38
CA GLU A 55 10.95 3.41 1.22
C GLU A 55 10.73 4.35 0.04
N ASN A 56 9.53 4.93 -0.10
CA ASN A 56 9.20 5.92 -1.14
C ASN A 56 9.36 7.38 -0.64
N LEU A 57 9.89 7.57 0.57
CA LEU A 57 10.13 8.89 1.15
C LEU A 57 11.35 9.52 0.46
N CYS A 58 11.07 10.35 -0.54
CA CYS A 58 12.09 11.12 -1.23
C CYS A 58 12.29 12.45 -0.48
N TRP A 59 13.45 12.61 0.15
CA TRP A 59 13.76 13.78 0.97
C TRP A 59 14.21 14.99 0.16
N SER A 60 14.59 14.78 -1.10
CA SER A 60 15.14 15.81 -1.97
C SER A 60 14.50 15.73 -3.35
N THR A 61 13.94 16.84 -3.81
CA THR A 61 13.45 17.02 -5.19
C THR A 61 14.58 17.02 -6.24
N SER A 62 15.84 16.83 -5.82
CA SER A 62 17.02 16.75 -6.69
C SER A 62 17.51 15.32 -7.01
N GLU A 63 16.89 14.27 -6.47
CA GLU A 63 17.33 12.87 -6.66
C GLU A 63 16.51 12.05 -7.68
N GLY A 64 15.81 12.72 -8.59
CA GLY A 64 15.12 12.08 -9.71
C GLY A 64 15.64 12.58 -11.05
N ALA A 65 16.71 11.98 -11.55
CA ALA A 65 17.15 12.11 -12.95
C ALA A 65 16.61 10.92 -13.77
#